data_AF-A0A834HIG8-F1
#
_entry.id   AF-A0A834HIG8-F1
#
_cell.length_a   1.000
_cell.length_b   1.000
_cell.length_c   1.000
_cell.angle_alpha   90.00
_cell.angle_beta   90.00
_cell.angle_gamma   90.00
#
_symmetry.space_group_name_H-M   'P 1'
#
loop_
_entity.id
_entity.type
_entity.pdbx_description
1 polymer ?
#
loop_
_entity_poly.entity_id
_entity_poly.type
_entity_poly.pdbx_seq_one_letter_code
_entity_poly.pdbx_strand_id
1 'polypeptide(L)'
;MRKLAVIELLSAHRLEQFKHVRVSEIDTSIKELYRMGKTNQPDEAVEITSWVEQLTLNIITRMVSGKRYFDRSSAVQDPGAGNFRRAIKEFMYVSGNFFSSDVIPYPPLTWVDWGGKLRKVKRVMRDLDDIVQSWIDEHVVERRERGEREEGDEEDFIDVMLSKIEEGGNYGHTRETMIKATVLNLILAGADTGSINLTWILSILLNNRPALARAQEEIDTQIGKTRWVEECDVKNLVYLQAILKEALRLYPPGPLSVPHLATADCEIGGYHIPKGTRLLPNVWKLHRDPRVWPDPEKFAPERWLAGNHAAGLDVSGKNFEYGPFGAGRRSCPGLTLAMQMAQLALARLVQGFEFATPGDEAVDMSEGLGITLPKNLILAGADTGSINLTWILSILLNNRPALARAQEEIDAQIGKTRWVEECDVKNLVYLQAILHRDPRVWPDPEKFAPERWLAGNHAAGLDVSGKNFEYGPFGAGRRSCPGLTLAMQMAQLALARLVQGFEFATPGDEAVDMSEGMGITLPKAKPIEVLITPRLASDLYEG
;
A
#
# COMPACT_ATOMS: atom_id res chain seq x y z
N MET A 1 -27.04 9.82 -0.16
CA MET A 1 -25.68 9.79 -0.74
C MET A 1 -25.40 8.59 -1.64
N ARG A 2 -25.38 7.33 -1.18
CA ARG A 2 -25.07 6.17 -2.05
C ARG A 2 -25.89 6.13 -3.35
N LYS A 3 -27.22 6.28 -3.26
CA LYS A 3 -28.11 6.30 -4.43
C LYS A 3 -27.70 7.39 -5.44
N LEU A 4 -27.40 8.60 -4.95
CA LEU A 4 -26.96 9.72 -5.78
C LEU A 4 -25.65 9.37 -6.51
N ALA A 5 -24.60 8.96 -5.78
CA ALA A 5 -23.32 8.59 -6.39
C ALA A 5 -23.44 7.43 -7.40
N VAL A 6 -24.25 6.40 -7.10
CA VAL A 6 -24.45 5.27 -8.01
C VAL A 6 -25.20 5.67 -9.27
N ILE A 7 -26.24 6.50 -9.17
CA ILE A 7 -27.04 6.88 -10.34
C ILE A 7 -26.32 7.92 -11.18
N GLU A 8 -25.78 8.95 -10.53
CA GLU A 8 -25.32 10.18 -11.19
C GLU A 8 -23.82 10.18 -11.53
N LEU A 9 -23.04 9.22 -11.03
CA LEU A 9 -21.61 9.10 -11.35
C LEU A 9 -21.22 7.69 -11.81
N LEU A 10 -21.62 6.67 -11.05
CA LEU A 10 -21.08 5.31 -11.19
C LEU A 10 -22.01 4.36 -11.97
N SER A 11 -23.08 4.88 -12.57
CA SER A 11 -23.99 4.10 -13.42
C SER A 11 -23.35 3.86 -14.78
N ALA A 12 -23.70 2.77 -15.45
CA ALA A 12 -23.17 2.46 -16.78
C ALA A 12 -23.37 3.63 -17.77
N HIS A 13 -24.51 4.31 -17.70
CA HIS A 13 -24.80 5.48 -18.55
C HIS A 13 -23.87 6.66 -18.27
N ARG A 14 -23.69 7.04 -16.99
CA ARG A 14 -22.78 8.15 -16.62
C ARG A 14 -21.32 7.80 -16.89
N LEU A 15 -20.93 6.54 -16.68
CA LEU A 15 -19.60 6.07 -17.04
C LEU A 15 -19.34 6.14 -18.55
N GLU A 16 -20.33 5.88 -19.40
CA GLU A 16 -20.19 6.09 -20.84
C GLU A 16 -20.05 7.58 -21.19
N GLN A 17 -20.77 8.47 -20.53
CA GLN A 17 -20.61 9.92 -20.72
C GLN A 17 -19.19 10.38 -20.33
N PHE A 18 -18.62 9.87 -19.24
CA PHE A 18 -17.24 10.14 -18.82
C PHE A 18 -16.17 9.31 -19.55
N LYS A 19 -16.51 8.55 -20.58
CA LYS A 19 -15.55 7.73 -21.34
C LYS A 19 -14.41 8.56 -21.93
N HIS A 20 -14.72 9.73 -22.46
CA HIS A 20 -13.73 10.65 -23.03
C HIS A 20 -12.68 11.08 -21.99
N VAL A 21 -13.06 11.28 -20.72
CA VAL A 21 -12.12 11.58 -19.63
C VAL A 21 -11.14 10.44 -19.43
N ARG A 22 -11.63 9.19 -19.28
CA ARG A 22 -10.78 8.01 -19.08
C ARG A 22 -9.83 7.79 -20.25
N VAL A 23 -10.35 7.83 -21.47
CA VAL A 23 -9.55 7.62 -22.69
C VAL A 23 -8.49 8.72 -22.84
N SER A 24 -8.87 9.98 -22.66
CA SER A 24 -7.93 11.11 -22.79
C SER A 24 -6.83 11.09 -21.72
N GLU A 25 -7.15 10.74 -20.47
CA GLU A 25 -6.15 10.61 -19.40
C GLU A 25 -5.20 9.45 -19.64
N ILE A 26 -5.71 8.29 -20.09
CA ILE A 26 -4.85 7.14 -20.42
C ILE A 26 -3.96 7.47 -21.63
N ASP A 27 -4.50 8.08 -22.68
CA ASP A 27 -3.72 8.51 -23.86
C ASP A 27 -2.61 9.49 -23.47
N THR A 28 -2.93 10.45 -22.63
CA THR A 28 -1.97 11.47 -22.17
C THR A 28 -0.90 10.82 -21.30
N SER A 29 -1.29 9.97 -20.36
CA SER A 29 -0.38 9.25 -19.47
C SER A 29 0.54 8.31 -20.24
N ILE A 30 0.05 7.62 -21.27
CA ILE A 30 0.88 6.77 -22.15
C ILE A 30 1.89 7.61 -22.94
N LYS A 31 1.47 8.76 -23.49
CA LYS A 31 2.39 9.67 -24.19
C LYS A 31 3.48 10.21 -23.26
N GLU A 32 3.12 10.51 -22.00
CA GLU A 32 4.10 10.90 -20.98
C GLU A 32 5.07 9.77 -20.66
N LEU A 33 4.57 8.55 -20.47
CA LEU A 33 5.41 7.37 -20.21
C LEU A 33 6.39 7.11 -21.37
N TYR A 34 5.91 7.20 -22.61
CA TYR A 34 6.75 7.08 -23.80
C TYR A 34 7.85 8.15 -23.87
N ARG A 35 7.51 9.40 -23.53
CA ARG A 35 8.51 10.49 -23.47
C ARG A 35 9.57 10.20 -22.41
N MET A 36 9.16 9.76 -21.22
CA MET A 36 10.09 9.38 -20.15
C MET A 36 11.04 8.26 -20.60
N GLY A 37 10.51 7.21 -21.22
CA GLY A 37 11.34 6.13 -21.77
C GLY A 37 12.32 6.57 -22.86
N LYS A 38 12.00 7.63 -23.62
CA LYS A 38 12.89 8.16 -24.67
C LYS A 38 13.96 9.11 -24.14
N THR A 39 13.66 9.86 -23.08
CA THR A 39 14.59 10.84 -22.48
C THR A 39 15.58 10.21 -21.51
N ASN A 40 15.21 9.06 -20.94
CA ASN A 40 16.05 8.30 -20.02
C ASN A 40 17.22 7.63 -20.75
N GLN A 41 18.35 7.46 -20.06
CA GLN A 41 19.43 6.61 -20.56
C GLN A 41 18.96 5.15 -20.64
N PRO A 42 19.58 4.27 -21.46
CA PRO A 42 19.16 2.88 -21.66
C PRO A 42 18.96 2.08 -20.35
N ASP A 43 19.62 2.46 -19.27
CA ASP A 43 19.61 1.78 -17.97
C ASP A 43 18.81 2.52 -16.87
N GLU A 44 18.13 3.63 -17.20
CA GLU A 44 17.40 4.44 -16.21
C GLU A 44 15.93 4.02 -16.11
N ALA A 45 15.64 3.21 -15.08
CA ALA A 45 14.31 2.67 -14.79
C ALA A 45 13.26 3.77 -14.53
N VAL A 46 12.04 3.54 -15.03
CA VAL A 46 10.89 4.41 -14.76
C VAL A 46 10.11 3.89 -13.54
N GLU A 47 9.87 4.76 -12.56
CA GLU A 47 9.01 4.45 -11.41
C GLU A 47 7.52 4.36 -11.83
N ILE A 48 7.07 3.16 -12.17
CA ILE A 48 5.69 2.91 -12.63
C ILE A 48 4.65 3.22 -11.54
N THR A 49 4.94 3.00 -10.26
CA THR A 49 3.99 3.25 -9.15
C THR A 49 3.48 4.69 -9.14
N SER A 50 4.39 5.67 -9.18
CA SER A 50 4.06 7.09 -9.25
C SER A 50 3.28 7.46 -10.51
N TRP A 51 3.51 6.79 -11.64
CA TRP A 51 2.75 6.98 -12.88
C TRP A 51 1.30 6.48 -12.74
N VAL A 52 1.11 5.28 -12.17
CA VAL A 52 -0.22 4.71 -11.92
C VAL A 52 -1.01 5.54 -10.89
N GLU A 53 -0.35 6.03 -9.84
CA GLU A 53 -0.95 6.96 -8.85
C GLU A 53 -1.51 8.22 -9.53
N GLN A 54 -0.75 8.81 -10.45
CA GLN A 54 -1.14 10.02 -11.15
C GLN A 54 -2.30 9.77 -12.12
N LEU A 55 -2.24 8.68 -12.89
CA LEU A 55 -3.30 8.30 -13.83
C LEU A 55 -4.66 8.14 -13.11
N THR A 56 -4.68 7.34 -12.05
CA THR A 56 -5.91 7.02 -11.31
C THR A 56 -6.46 8.26 -10.59
N LEU A 57 -5.59 9.08 -10.00
CA LEU A 57 -6.00 10.31 -9.33
C LEU A 57 -6.53 11.36 -10.32
N ASN A 58 -5.89 11.55 -11.48
CA ASN A 58 -6.39 12.46 -12.51
C ASN A 58 -7.77 12.03 -13.03
N ILE A 59 -7.96 10.74 -13.34
CA ILE A 59 -9.25 10.25 -13.83
C ILE A 59 -10.37 10.56 -12.82
N ILE A 60 -10.19 10.17 -11.56
CA ILE A 60 -11.24 10.35 -10.55
C ILE A 60 -11.46 11.82 -10.25
N THR A 61 -10.40 12.62 -10.14
CA THR A 61 -10.54 14.06 -9.87
C THR A 61 -11.23 14.78 -11.02
N ARG A 62 -10.91 14.47 -12.28
CA ARG A 62 -11.62 15.04 -13.44
C ARG A 62 -13.09 14.64 -13.48
N MET A 63 -13.42 13.38 -13.20
CA MET A 63 -14.81 12.92 -13.17
C MET A 63 -15.61 13.55 -12.02
N VAL A 64 -14.96 13.85 -10.89
CA VAL A 64 -15.64 14.33 -9.68
C VAL A 64 -15.71 15.85 -9.62
N SER A 65 -14.66 16.58 -10.00
CA SER A 65 -14.55 18.03 -9.83
C SER A 65 -14.07 18.80 -11.08
N GLY A 66 -13.98 18.12 -12.23
CA GLY A 66 -13.48 18.72 -13.47
C GLY A 66 -11.98 19.07 -13.47
N LYS A 67 -11.28 18.94 -12.32
CA LYS A 67 -9.88 19.37 -12.17
C LYS A 67 -8.89 18.30 -12.59
N ARG A 68 -7.75 18.74 -13.13
CA ARG A 68 -6.59 17.92 -13.48
C ARG A 68 -5.35 18.51 -12.81
N TYR A 69 -4.64 17.72 -12.00
CA TYR A 69 -3.52 18.21 -11.18
C TYR A 69 -2.15 17.70 -11.62
N PHE A 70 -2.09 16.61 -12.40
CA PHE A 70 -0.83 16.07 -12.91
C PHE A 70 -0.77 16.24 -14.43
N ASP A 71 -0.29 17.40 -14.86
CA ASP A 71 0.15 17.64 -16.23
C ASP A 71 1.63 18.03 -16.20
N ARG A 72 2.51 17.13 -16.63
CA ARG A 72 3.96 17.43 -16.73
C ARG A 72 4.31 18.26 -17.96
N SER A 73 3.36 18.41 -18.90
CA SER A 73 3.55 19.12 -20.17
C SER A 73 3.07 20.58 -20.14
N SER A 74 2.29 20.98 -19.14
CA SER A 74 1.94 22.39 -18.92
C SER A 74 3.03 23.11 -18.15
N ALA A 75 3.59 24.18 -18.72
CA ALA A 75 4.57 25.06 -18.07
C ALA A 75 4.03 25.81 -16.84
N VAL A 76 2.75 25.64 -16.52
CA VAL A 76 2.06 26.22 -15.37
C VAL A 76 1.74 25.07 -14.40
N GLN A 77 2.56 24.89 -13.37
CA GLN A 77 2.18 24.05 -12.23
C GLN A 77 1.17 24.86 -11.39
N ASP A 78 -0.06 24.38 -11.29
CA ASP A 78 -1.02 24.92 -10.32
C ASP A 78 -0.43 24.74 -8.90
N PRO A 79 -0.24 25.81 -8.12
CA PRO A 79 0.21 25.73 -6.72
C PRO A 79 -0.65 24.78 -5.87
N GLY A 80 -1.93 24.58 -6.24
CA GLY A 80 -2.85 23.64 -5.60
C GLY A 80 -2.52 22.17 -5.82
N ALA A 81 -1.89 21.80 -6.95
CA ALA A 81 -1.59 20.42 -7.31
C ALA A 81 -0.65 19.72 -6.32
N GLY A 82 0.42 20.42 -5.93
CA GLY A 82 1.41 19.92 -4.96
C GLY A 82 0.81 19.78 -3.56
N ASN A 83 -0.04 20.71 -3.16
CA ASN A 83 -0.75 20.65 -1.87
C ASN A 83 -1.75 19.51 -1.82
N PHE A 84 -2.53 19.31 -2.87
CA PHE A 84 -3.51 18.22 -2.96
C PHE A 84 -2.83 16.85 -2.94
N ARG A 85 -1.76 16.66 -3.74
CA ARG A 85 -0.98 15.41 -3.72
C ARG A 85 -0.45 15.08 -2.33
N ARG A 86 0.12 16.09 -1.64
CA ARG A 86 0.64 15.94 -0.28
C ARG A 86 -0.47 15.59 0.70
N ALA A 87 -1.58 16.31 0.66
CA ALA A 87 -2.72 16.09 1.56
C ALA A 87 -3.30 14.68 1.41
N ILE A 88 -3.43 14.16 0.18
CA ILE A 88 -3.85 12.77 -0.06
C ILE A 88 -2.85 11.77 0.51
N LYS A 89 -1.54 11.91 0.21
CA LYS A 89 -0.52 11.00 0.74
C LYS A 89 -0.50 11.00 2.27
N GLU A 90 -0.60 12.17 2.90
CA GLU A 90 -0.70 12.28 4.35
C GLU A 90 -2.00 11.67 4.90
N PHE A 91 -3.13 11.82 4.20
CA PHE A 91 -4.40 11.21 4.58
C PHE A 91 -4.30 9.68 4.61
N MET A 92 -3.71 9.07 3.59
CA MET A 92 -3.55 7.62 3.54
C MET A 92 -2.65 7.13 4.68
N TYR A 93 -1.58 7.85 4.98
CA TYR A 93 -0.74 7.56 6.14
C TYR A 93 -1.50 7.68 7.47
N VAL A 94 -2.27 8.74 7.68
CA VAL A 94 -2.94 8.96 8.99
C VAL A 94 -4.20 8.12 9.18
N SER A 95 -4.88 7.72 8.09
CA SER A 95 -6.09 6.90 8.17
C SER A 95 -5.78 5.50 8.68
N GLY A 96 -4.62 4.92 8.34
CA GLY A 96 -4.16 3.62 8.85
C GLY A 96 -3.60 3.64 10.28
N ASN A 97 -3.55 4.80 10.93
CA ASN A 97 -3.00 4.88 12.28
C ASN A 97 -3.92 4.26 13.32
N PHE A 98 -3.32 3.48 14.22
CA PHE A 98 -3.96 3.02 15.44
C PHE A 98 -4.09 4.16 16.47
N PHE A 99 -5.31 4.37 16.96
CA PHE A 99 -5.58 5.22 18.12
C PHE A 99 -5.92 4.36 19.32
N SER A 100 -5.18 4.52 20.42
CA SER A 100 -5.43 3.78 21.67
C SER A 100 -6.84 4.04 22.22
N SER A 101 -7.41 5.22 21.95
CA SER A 101 -8.80 5.58 22.22
C SER A 101 -9.82 4.68 21.54
N ASP A 102 -9.50 4.07 20.39
CA ASP A 102 -10.43 3.24 19.63
C ASP A 102 -10.57 1.83 20.21
N VAL A 103 -9.63 1.43 21.07
CA VAL A 103 -9.59 0.12 21.74
C VAL A 103 -9.88 0.22 23.22
N ILE A 104 -9.41 1.27 23.88
CA ILE A 104 -9.61 1.50 25.31
C ILE A 104 -10.48 2.75 25.46
N PRO A 105 -11.80 2.59 25.69
CA PRO A 105 -12.74 3.70 25.86
C PRO A 105 -12.59 4.30 27.27
N TYR A 106 -11.41 4.82 27.59
CA TYR A 106 -11.11 5.49 28.84
C TYR A 106 -10.98 7.01 28.58
N PRO A 107 -11.86 7.85 29.16
CA PRO A 107 -11.96 9.27 28.79
C PRO A 107 -10.64 10.06 28.83
N PRO A 108 -9.74 9.86 29.81
CA PRO A 108 -8.42 10.51 29.80
C PRO A 108 -7.54 10.15 28.60
N LEU A 109 -7.62 8.93 28.07
CA LEU A 109 -6.92 8.51 26.86
C LEU A 109 -7.52 9.11 25.59
N THR A 110 -8.81 9.49 25.61
CA THR A 110 -9.47 10.19 24.50
C THR A 110 -9.20 11.69 24.48
N TRP A 111 -8.84 12.29 25.63
CA TRP A 111 -8.60 13.74 25.76
C TRP A 111 -7.14 14.13 25.53
N VAL A 112 -6.21 13.22 25.77
CA VAL A 112 -4.78 13.45 25.59
C VAL A 112 -4.36 12.94 24.21
N ASP A 113 -3.96 13.85 23.32
CA ASP A 113 -3.39 13.51 22.01
C ASP A 113 -1.94 13.00 22.17
N TRP A 114 -1.81 11.76 22.65
CA TRP A 114 -0.53 11.08 22.83
C TRP A 114 0.18 11.00 21.48
N GLY A 115 1.10 11.95 21.29
CA GLY A 115 1.94 12.02 20.12
C GLY A 115 1.45 12.84 18.93
N GLY A 116 0.50 13.74 19.13
CA GLY A 116 0.11 14.70 18.09
C GLY A 116 -0.60 14.06 16.89
N LYS A 117 -0.99 12.77 16.96
CA LYS A 117 -1.61 12.03 15.87
C LYS A 117 -2.99 12.60 15.53
N LEU A 118 -3.78 12.91 16.56
CA LEU A 118 -5.10 13.52 16.37
C LEU A 118 -4.97 14.94 15.81
N ARG A 119 -3.96 15.71 16.25
CA ARG A 119 -3.63 17.01 15.63
C ARG A 119 -3.23 16.86 14.16
N LYS A 120 -2.44 15.84 13.80
CA LYS A 120 -2.05 15.58 12.41
C LYS A 120 -3.26 15.21 11.55
N VAL A 121 -4.14 14.30 12.03
CA VAL A 121 -5.40 13.98 11.35
C VAL A 121 -6.25 15.23 11.15
N LYS A 122 -6.45 16.04 12.20
CA LYS A 122 -7.24 17.28 12.12
C LYS A 122 -6.66 18.27 11.12
N ARG A 123 -5.33 18.38 11.02
CA ARG A 123 -4.67 19.22 10.03
C ARG A 123 -4.92 18.70 8.62
N VAL A 124 -4.61 17.44 8.36
CA VAL A 124 -4.79 16.81 7.03
C VAL A 124 -6.25 16.89 6.56
N MET A 125 -7.20 16.63 7.46
CA MET A 125 -8.62 16.75 7.14
C MET A 125 -9.04 18.19 6.87
N ARG A 126 -8.42 19.18 7.52
CA ARG A 126 -8.67 20.60 7.24
C ARG A 126 -8.11 20.98 5.87
N ASP A 127 -6.88 20.58 5.57
CA ASP A 127 -6.25 20.86 4.29
C ASP A 127 -7.08 20.27 3.13
N LEU A 128 -7.60 19.05 3.29
CA LEU A 128 -8.52 18.43 2.32
C LEU A 128 -9.88 19.14 2.26
N ASP A 129 -10.44 19.54 3.40
CA ASP A 129 -11.72 20.28 3.45
C ASP A 129 -11.61 21.63 2.74
N ASP A 130 -10.51 22.37 2.97
CA ASP A 130 -10.23 23.66 2.34
C ASP A 130 -10.07 23.53 0.82
N ILE A 131 -9.40 22.46 0.35
CA ILE A 131 -9.26 22.18 -1.10
C ILE A 131 -10.62 21.87 -1.73
N VAL A 132 -11.44 21.00 -1.11
CA VAL A 132 -12.74 20.66 -1.69
C VAL A 132 -13.70 21.84 -1.58
N GLN A 133 -13.58 22.67 -0.54
CA GLN A 133 -14.33 23.93 -0.44
C GLN A 133 -14.00 24.87 -1.60
N SER A 134 -12.71 25.05 -1.93
CA SER A 134 -12.33 25.94 -3.04
C SER A 134 -12.93 25.47 -4.36
N TRP A 135 -12.99 24.15 -4.60
CA TRP A 135 -13.67 23.62 -5.79
C TRP A 135 -15.15 23.94 -5.77
N ILE A 136 -15.86 23.71 -4.66
CA ILE A 136 -17.30 24.01 -4.58
C ILE A 136 -17.55 25.49 -4.84
N ASP A 137 -16.76 26.38 -4.24
CA ASP A 137 -16.89 27.83 -4.40
C ASP A 137 -16.70 28.24 -5.87
N GLU A 138 -15.69 27.69 -6.54
CA GLU A 138 -15.46 27.88 -7.97
C GLU A 138 -16.68 27.44 -8.81
N HIS A 139 -17.24 26.25 -8.56
CA HIS A 139 -18.40 25.74 -9.31
C HIS A 139 -19.66 26.57 -9.04
N VAL A 140 -19.83 27.11 -7.82
CA VAL A 140 -20.95 27.99 -7.48
C VAL A 140 -20.83 29.34 -8.20
N VAL A 141 -19.62 29.90 -8.28
CA VAL A 141 -19.35 31.15 -9.03
C VAL A 141 -19.60 30.94 -10.52
N GLU A 142 -18.97 29.92 -11.11
CA GLU A 142 -19.11 29.59 -12.53
C GLU A 142 -20.58 29.36 -12.93
N ARG A 143 -21.36 28.68 -12.08
CA ARG A 143 -22.81 28.52 -12.31
C ARG A 143 -23.59 29.82 -12.30
N ARG A 144 -23.25 30.76 -11.40
CA ARG A 144 -23.91 32.07 -11.33
C ARG A 144 -23.60 32.91 -12.55
N GLU A 145 -22.39 32.78 -13.09
CA GLU A 145 -21.91 33.54 -14.24
C GLU A 145 -22.39 32.96 -15.58
N ARG A 146 -22.48 31.63 -15.72
CA ARG A 146 -22.86 30.95 -16.98
C ARG A 146 -24.33 31.05 -17.36
N GLY A 147 -25.26 31.36 -16.46
CA GLY A 147 -26.69 31.41 -16.78
C GLY A 147 -27.30 30.03 -17.09
N GLU A 148 -28.24 29.95 -18.05
CA GLU A 148 -28.80 28.67 -18.54
C GLU A 148 -27.75 27.91 -19.36
N ARG A 149 -27.51 26.64 -19.01
CA ARG A 149 -26.47 25.81 -19.65
C ARG A 149 -26.84 25.43 -21.08
N GLU A 150 -25.86 25.44 -21.96
CA GLU A 150 -26.00 24.97 -23.34
C GLU A 150 -25.96 23.44 -23.42
N GLU A 151 -26.62 22.89 -24.44
CA GLU A 151 -26.67 21.45 -24.70
C GLU A 151 -25.28 20.97 -25.14
N GLY A 152 -24.53 20.34 -24.23
CA GLY A 152 -23.15 19.85 -24.49
C GLY A 152 -22.12 20.25 -23.43
N ASP A 153 -22.49 21.07 -22.44
CA ASP A 153 -21.61 21.39 -21.30
C ASP A 153 -21.25 20.12 -20.50
N GLU A 154 -19.94 19.87 -20.31
CA GLU A 154 -19.44 18.76 -19.49
C GLU A 154 -19.82 18.99 -18.02
N GLU A 155 -20.70 18.14 -17.48
CA GLU A 155 -21.14 18.20 -16.09
C GLU A 155 -20.38 17.17 -15.23
N ASP A 156 -19.49 17.65 -14.37
CA ASP A 156 -18.85 16.81 -13.36
C ASP A 156 -19.76 16.51 -12.16
N PHE A 157 -19.26 15.73 -11.21
CA PHE A 157 -20.08 15.29 -10.10
C PHE A 157 -20.39 16.38 -9.06
N ILE A 158 -19.47 17.31 -8.78
CA ILE A 158 -19.75 18.48 -7.92
C ILE A 158 -20.94 19.22 -8.50
N ASP A 159 -20.94 19.38 -9.82
CA ASP A 159 -22.02 20.03 -10.49
C ASP A 159 -23.35 19.32 -10.30
N VAL A 160 -23.41 18.01 -10.53
CA VAL A 160 -24.64 17.24 -10.30
C VAL A 160 -25.09 17.33 -8.84
N MET A 161 -24.16 17.30 -7.88
CA MET A 161 -24.53 17.38 -6.47
C MET A 161 -25.12 18.74 -6.09
N LEU A 162 -24.56 19.84 -6.60
CA LEU A 162 -25.07 21.19 -6.38
C LEU A 162 -26.48 21.37 -6.96
N SER A 163 -26.84 20.69 -8.06
CA SER A 163 -28.18 20.75 -8.65
C SER A 163 -29.21 19.86 -7.95
N LYS A 164 -28.78 18.70 -7.41
CA LYS A 164 -29.67 17.71 -6.79
C LYS A 164 -29.86 17.89 -5.29
N ILE A 165 -28.97 18.62 -4.61
CA ILE A 165 -29.03 18.82 -3.16
C ILE A 165 -29.57 20.23 -2.88
N GLU A 166 -30.68 20.28 -2.14
CA GLU A 166 -31.32 21.53 -1.73
C GLU A 166 -30.40 22.40 -0.86
N GLU A 167 -30.53 23.73 -0.96
CA GLU A 167 -29.67 24.68 -0.23
C GLU A 167 -29.78 24.52 1.29
N GLY A 168 -30.98 24.19 1.79
CA GLY A 168 -31.25 23.93 3.21
C GLY A 168 -30.59 22.67 3.75
N GLY A 169 -29.94 21.88 2.90
CA GLY A 169 -29.32 20.62 3.27
C GLY A 169 -30.32 19.49 3.43
N ASN A 170 -29.85 18.35 3.92
CA ASN A 170 -30.67 17.16 4.14
C ASN A 170 -30.06 16.34 5.28
N TYR A 171 -30.88 15.54 5.97
CA TYR A 171 -30.45 14.67 7.07
C TYR A 171 -29.70 15.40 8.21
N GLY A 172 -29.98 16.69 8.43
CA GLY A 172 -29.32 17.51 9.47
C GLY A 172 -27.92 18.03 9.12
N HIS A 173 -27.51 17.94 7.86
CA HIS A 173 -26.23 18.45 7.37
C HIS A 173 -26.42 19.49 6.26
N THR A 174 -25.53 20.49 6.21
CA THR A 174 -25.55 21.49 5.13
C THR A 174 -25.26 20.84 3.77
N ARG A 175 -25.74 21.47 2.69
CA ARG A 175 -25.42 21.07 1.31
C ARG A 175 -23.92 20.90 1.13
N GLU A 176 -23.15 21.92 1.51
CA GLU A 176 -21.69 21.93 1.42
C GLU A 176 -21.05 20.74 2.15
N THR A 177 -21.46 20.47 3.40
CA THR A 177 -20.92 19.34 4.16
C THR A 177 -21.16 18.01 3.45
N MET A 178 -22.36 17.81 2.89
CA MET A 178 -22.68 16.59 2.15
C MET A 178 -21.88 16.47 0.85
N ILE A 179 -21.67 17.56 0.13
CA ILE A 179 -20.87 17.61 -1.10
C ILE A 179 -19.41 17.31 -0.76
N LYS A 180 -18.80 18.08 0.17
CA LYS A 180 -17.40 17.90 0.58
C LYS A 180 -17.10 16.48 1.01
N ALA A 181 -17.91 15.92 1.92
CA ALA A 181 -17.72 14.56 2.41
C ALA A 181 -17.86 13.50 1.32
N THR A 182 -18.77 13.69 0.36
CA THR A 182 -18.99 12.70 -0.72
C THR A 182 -17.90 12.76 -1.77
N VAL A 183 -17.54 13.97 -2.22
CA VAL A 183 -16.46 14.23 -3.19
C VAL A 183 -15.14 13.67 -2.66
N LEU A 184 -14.79 14.02 -1.43
CA LEU A 184 -13.55 13.57 -0.82
C LEU A 184 -13.50 12.04 -0.71
N ASN A 185 -14.59 11.41 -0.27
CA ASN A 185 -14.66 9.96 -0.13
C ASN A 185 -14.56 9.23 -1.49
N LEU A 186 -15.15 9.77 -2.55
CA LEU A 186 -15.07 9.20 -3.90
C LEU A 186 -13.65 9.27 -4.46
N ILE A 187 -12.97 10.41 -4.28
CA ILE A 187 -11.58 10.61 -4.72
C ILE A 187 -10.64 9.67 -3.99
N LEU A 188 -10.68 9.65 -2.66
CA LEU A 188 -9.78 8.83 -1.85
C LEU A 188 -9.98 7.34 -2.09
N ALA A 189 -11.23 6.88 -2.14
CA ALA A 189 -11.54 5.47 -2.37
C ALA A 189 -11.22 5.02 -3.81
N GLY A 190 -11.44 5.90 -4.80
CA GLY A 190 -11.28 5.56 -6.22
C GLY A 190 -9.83 5.60 -6.71
N ALA A 191 -9.02 6.56 -6.23
CA ALA A 191 -7.65 6.73 -6.68
C ALA A 191 -6.71 5.64 -6.16
N ASP A 192 -6.63 5.48 -4.83
CA ASP A 192 -5.63 4.61 -4.21
C ASP A 192 -5.88 3.12 -4.47
N THR A 193 -7.14 2.68 -4.37
CA THR A 193 -7.45 1.26 -4.62
C THR A 193 -7.21 0.86 -6.08
N GLY A 194 -7.46 1.79 -7.01
CA GLY A 194 -7.16 1.61 -8.42
C GLY A 194 -5.66 1.52 -8.68
N SER A 195 -4.86 2.40 -8.04
CA SER A 195 -3.41 2.44 -8.26
C SER A 195 -2.69 1.24 -7.68
N ILE A 196 -3.09 0.79 -6.49
CA ILE A 196 -2.59 -0.41 -5.84
C ILE A 196 -2.87 -1.64 -6.71
N ASN A 197 -4.09 -1.78 -7.22
CA ASN A 197 -4.46 -2.91 -8.06
C ASN A 197 -3.60 -2.98 -9.33
N LEU A 198 -3.47 -1.87 -10.07
CA LEU A 198 -2.64 -1.80 -11.27
C LEU A 198 -1.17 -2.08 -10.97
N THR A 199 -0.65 -1.56 -9.86
CA THR A 199 0.73 -1.82 -9.40
C THR A 199 0.98 -3.31 -9.14
N TRP A 200 0.05 -4.00 -8.47
CA TRP A 200 0.14 -5.45 -8.25
C TRP A 200 0.08 -6.25 -9.54
N ILE A 201 -0.82 -5.88 -10.45
CA ILE A 201 -0.94 -6.55 -11.76
C ILE A 201 0.35 -6.44 -12.56
N LEU A 202 0.93 -5.25 -12.65
CA LEU A 202 2.18 -5.06 -13.40
C LEU A 202 3.32 -5.83 -12.74
N SER A 203 3.41 -5.80 -11.41
CA SER A 203 4.44 -6.55 -10.66
C SER A 203 4.35 -8.06 -10.88
N ILE A 204 3.14 -8.62 -10.78
CA ILE A 204 2.97 -10.07 -10.92
C ILE A 204 3.23 -10.52 -12.36
N LEU A 205 2.88 -9.71 -13.36
CA LEU A 205 3.18 -9.98 -14.77
C LEU A 205 4.68 -9.92 -15.07
N LEU A 206 5.41 -8.98 -14.47
CA LEU A 206 6.88 -8.92 -14.57
C LEU A 206 7.54 -10.19 -14.02
N ASN A 207 7.02 -10.74 -12.92
CA ASN A 207 7.49 -12.02 -12.37
C ASN A 207 6.94 -13.26 -13.12
N ASN A 208 5.98 -13.08 -14.03
CA ASN A 208 5.34 -14.15 -14.80
C ASN A 208 5.35 -13.82 -16.30
N ARG A 209 6.55 -13.72 -16.88
CA ARG A 209 6.79 -13.40 -18.30
C ARG A 209 5.92 -14.21 -19.29
N PRO A 210 5.68 -15.53 -19.10
CA PRO A 210 4.81 -16.28 -19.99
C PRO A 210 3.36 -15.78 -20.01
N ALA A 211 2.83 -15.35 -18.85
CA ALA A 211 1.48 -14.79 -18.78
C ALA A 211 1.40 -13.41 -19.44
N LEU A 212 2.44 -12.57 -19.30
CA LEU A 212 2.55 -11.31 -20.01
C LEU A 212 2.58 -11.51 -21.53
N ALA A 213 3.44 -12.42 -22.02
CA ALA A 213 3.55 -12.73 -23.44
C ALA A 213 2.22 -13.25 -24.03
N ARG A 214 1.50 -14.10 -23.29
CA ARG A 214 0.18 -14.58 -23.70
C ARG A 214 -0.87 -13.47 -23.74
N ALA A 215 -0.81 -12.49 -22.84
CA ALA A 215 -1.69 -11.33 -22.89
C ALA A 215 -1.38 -10.42 -24.09
N GLN A 216 -0.09 -10.26 -24.44
CA GLN A 216 0.33 -9.55 -25.66
C GLN A 216 -0.16 -10.27 -26.91
N GLU A 217 -0.01 -11.59 -26.98
CA GLU A 217 -0.51 -12.40 -28.09
C GLU A 217 -2.04 -12.30 -28.25
N GLU A 218 -2.79 -12.31 -27.14
CA GLU A 218 -4.25 -12.11 -27.17
C GLU A 218 -4.61 -10.75 -27.78
N ILE A 219 -3.94 -9.67 -27.34
CA ILE A 219 -4.19 -8.32 -27.87
C ILE A 219 -3.80 -8.24 -29.35
N ASP A 220 -2.63 -8.75 -29.72
CA ASP A 220 -2.13 -8.77 -31.09
C ASP A 220 -3.07 -9.54 -32.03
N THR A 221 -3.67 -10.62 -31.54
CA THR A 221 -4.60 -11.46 -32.33
C THR A 221 -5.97 -10.81 -32.46
N GLN A 222 -6.53 -10.27 -31.37
CA GLN A 222 -7.90 -9.76 -31.35
C GLN A 222 -8.02 -8.33 -31.90
N ILE A 223 -6.96 -7.53 -31.75
CA ILE A 223 -6.98 -6.08 -32.03
C ILE A 223 -5.88 -5.71 -33.04
N GLY A 224 -4.69 -6.30 -32.90
CA GLY A 224 -3.52 -5.97 -33.71
C GLY A 224 -2.74 -4.76 -33.20
N LYS A 225 -1.82 -4.26 -34.04
CA LYS A 225 -0.84 -3.21 -33.70
C LYS A 225 -1.09 -1.85 -34.37
N THR A 226 -2.18 -1.73 -35.15
CA THR A 226 -2.46 -0.53 -35.96
C THR A 226 -3.29 0.52 -35.23
N ARG A 227 -3.95 0.15 -34.13
CA ARG A 227 -4.73 1.04 -33.26
C ARG A 227 -4.62 0.63 -31.79
N TRP A 228 -4.87 1.56 -30.89
CA TRP A 228 -4.95 1.28 -29.46
C TRP A 228 -6.22 0.48 -29.11
N VAL A 229 -6.14 -0.32 -28.04
CA VAL A 229 -7.30 -0.95 -27.41
C VAL A 229 -8.31 0.12 -26.97
N GLU A 230 -9.59 -0.13 -27.27
CA GLU A 230 -10.73 0.67 -26.79
C GLU A 230 -11.55 -0.12 -25.76
N GLU A 231 -12.37 0.58 -24.95
CA GLU A 231 -13.21 -0.06 -23.92
C GLU A 231 -14.15 -1.14 -24.50
N CYS A 232 -14.62 -0.97 -25.74
CA CYS A 232 -15.51 -1.93 -26.40
C CYS A 232 -14.81 -3.25 -26.78
N ASP A 233 -13.48 -3.24 -26.93
CA ASP A 233 -12.68 -4.42 -27.28
C ASP A 233 -12.39 -5.31 -26.07
N VAL A 234 -12.36 -4.72 -24.87
CA VAL A 234 -11.98 -5.40 -23.61
C VAL A 234 -12.78 -6.68 -23.39
N LYS A 235 -14.05 -6.72 -23.81
CA LYS A 235 -14.91 -7.92 -23.71
C LYS A 235 -14.34 -9.15 -24.45
N ASN A 236 -13.51 -8.94 -25.48
CA ASN A 236 -12.88 -9.99 -26.26
C ASN A 236 -11.51 -10.41 -25.68
N LEU A 237 -10.93 -9.62 -24.76
CA LEU A 237 -9.64 -9.89 -24.11
C LEU A 237 -9.86 -10.75 -22.85
N VAL A 238 -10.28 -12.00 -23.06
CA VAL A 238 -10.72 -12.90 -21.98
C VAL A 238 -9.57 -13.27 -21.03
N TYR A 239 -8.36 -13.46 -21.56
CA TYR A 239 -7.18 -13.76 -20.77
C TYR A 239 -6.69 -12.54 -19.99
N LEU A 240 -6.76 -11.33 -20.56
CA LEU A 240 -6.49 -10.09 -19.83
C LEU A 240 -7.49 -9.87 -18.67
N GLN A 241 -8.77 -10.17 -18.89
CA GLN A 241 -9.77 -10.16 -17.81
C GLN A 241 -9.47 -11.21 -16.73
N ALA A 242 -8.98 -12.38 -17.12
CA ALA A 242 -8.57 -13.43 -16.20
C ALA A 242 -7.36 -13.03 -15.35
N ILE A 243 -6.36 -12.35 -15.94
CA ILE A 243 -5.22 -11.78 -15.21
C ILE A 243 -5.70 -10.81 -14.14
N LEU A 244 -6.61 -9.90 -14.49
CA LEU A 244 -7.17 -8.94 -13.53
C LEU A 244 -7.91 -9.63 -12.38
N LYS A 245 -8.72 -10.66 -12.67
CA LYS A 245 -9.42 -11.42 -11.63
C LYS A 245 -8.45 -12.18 -10.73
N GLU A 246 -7.42 -12.80 -11.29
CA GLU A 246 -6.42 -13.53 -10.51
C GLU A 246 -5.56 -12.61 -9.65
N ALA A 247 -5.19 -11.43 -10.16
CA ALA A 247 -4.49 -10.41 -9.40
C ALA A 247 -5.33 -9.89 -8.23
N LEU A 248 -6.63 -9.62 -8.44
CA LEU A 248 -7.55 -9.24 -7.35
C LEU A 248 -7.77 -10.37 -6.33
N ARG A 249 -7.66 -11.64 -6.74
CA ARG A 249 -7.73 -12.78 -5.84
C ARG A 249 -6.51 -12.79 -4.90
N LEU A 250 -5.31 -12.74 -5.46
CA LEU A 250 -4.05 -12.78 -4.69
C LEU A 250 -3.80 -11.47 -3.92
N TYR A 251 -4.03 -10.32 -4.54
CA TYR A 251 -3.67 -9.03 -3.98
C TYR A 251 -4.89 -8.09 -3.95
N PRO A 252 -5.95 -8.43 -3.19
CA PRO A 252 -7.11 -7.55 -3.07
C PRO A 252 -6.69 -6.24 -2.39
N PRO A 253 -6.94 -5.06 -2.98
CA PRO A 253 -6.57 -3.78 -2.36
C PRO A 253 -7.14 -3.58 -0.97
N GLY A 254 -8.30 -4.18 -0.64
CA GLY A 254 -8.90 -4.19 0.70
C GLY A 254 -8.90 -5.58 1.33
N PRO A 255 -7.78 -6.05 1.94
CA PRO A 255 -7.62 -7.43 2.39
C PRO A 255 -8.57 -7.81 3.55
N LEU A 256 -8.95 -6.83 4.37
CA LEU A 256 -9.93 -6.99 5.47
C LEU A 256 -11.30 -6.35 5.17
N SER A 257 -11.53 -5.97 3.91
CA SER A 257 -12.66 -5.13 3.51
C SER A 257 -12.77 -3.84 4.35
N VAL A 258 -13.91 -3.15 4.26
CA VAL A 258 -14.22 -2.02 5.16
C VAL A 258 -14.92 -2.56 6.41
N PRO A 259 -14.59 -2.09 7.63
CA PRO A 259 -15.22 -2.57 8.85
C PRO A 259 -16.75 -2.44 8.84
N HIS A 260 -17.43 -3.51 9.23
CA HIS A 260 -18.87 -3.54 9.47
C HIS A 260 -19.18 -3.42 10.97
N LEU A 261 -20.40 -3.01 11.28
CA LEU A 261 -20.91 -2.92 12.65
C LEU A 261 -22.25 -3.66 12.76
N ALA A 262 -22.39 -4.55 13.74
CA ALA A 262 -23.65 -5.21 14.04
C ALA A 262 -24.67 -4.18 14.55
N THR A 263 -25.77 -3.98 13.83
CA THR A 263 -26.81 -2.98 14.19
C THR A 263 -27.80 -3.50 15.24
N ALA A 264 -27.86 -4.82 15.41
CA ALA A 264 -28.66 -5.54 16.39
C ALA A 264 -27.93 -6.83 16.77
N ASP A 265 -28.34 -7.44 17.87
CA ASP A 265 -27.88 -8.78 18.24
C ASP A 265 -28.24 -9.77 17.12
N CYS A 266 -27.31 -10.65 16.75
CA CYS A 266 -27.54 -11.66 15.72
C CYS A 266 -26.77 -12.94 16.01
N GLU A 267 -26.94 -13.93 15.14
CA GLU A 267 -26.22 -15.20 15.21
C GLU A 267 -25.48 -15.45 13.89
N ILE A 268 -24.20 -15.81 13.97
CA ILE A 268 -23.37 -16.14 12.80
C ILE A 268 -22.63 -17.45 13.11
N GLY A 269 -22.90 -18.50 12.31
CA GLY A 269 -22.21 -19.79 12.45
C GLY A 269 -22.40 -20.46 13.82
N GLY A 270 -23.56 -20.30 14.46
CA GLY A 270 -23.83 -20.84 15.79
C GLY A 270 -23.38 -19.94 16.95
N TYR A 271 -22.76 -18.79 16.66
CA TYR A 271 -22.27 -17.86 17.67
C TYR A 271 -23.16 -16.63 17.78
N HIS A 272 -23.52 -16.28 19.02
CA HIS A 272 -24.19 -15.01 19.31
C HIS A 272 -23.23 -13.83 19.15
N ILE A 273 -23.63 -12.84 18.35
CA ILE A 273 -22.90 -11.62 18.04
C ILE A 273 -23.69 -10.43 18.61
N PRO A 274 -23.19 -9.78 19.69
CA PRO A 274 -23.85 -8.63 20.27
C PRO A 274 -23.89 -7.43 19.31
N LYS A 275 -24.92 -6.60 19.43
CA LYS A 275 -25.01 -5.28 18.81
C LYS A 275 -23.75 -4.47 19.14
N GLY A 276 -23.25 -3.74 18.14
CA GLY A 276 -22.03 -2.94 18.25
C GLY A 276 -20.74 -3.73 18.01
N THR A 277 -20.81 -5.04 17.79
CA THR A 277 -19.63 -5.83 17.38
C THR A 277 -19.11 -5.35 16.03
N ARG A 278 -17.81 -5.04 15.96
CA ARG A 278 -17.10 -4.73 14.71
C ARG A 278 -16.72 -6.02 14.00
N LEU A 279 -17.06 -6.13 12.72
CA LEU A 279 -16.78 -7.28 11.87
C LEU A 279 -15.81 -6.89 10.76
N LEU A 280 -14.75 -7.68 10.60
CA LEU A 280 -13.73 -7.51 9.55
C LEU A 280 -13.71 -8.78 8.68
N PRO A 281 -14.34 -8.76 7.49
CA PRO A 281 -14.26 -9.87 6.54
C PRO A 281 -12.82 -10.03 6.04
N ASN A 282 -12.18 -11.15 6.34
CA ASN A 282 -10.82 -11.42 5.86
C ASN A 282 -10.84 -12.00 4.44
N VAL A 283 -10.94 -11.10 3.46
CA VAL A 283 -10.98 -11.41 2.02
C VAL A 283 -9.68 -12.06 1.58
N TRP A 284 -8.53 -11.56 2.05
CA TRP A 284 -7.21 -12.11 1.73
C TRP A 284 -7.09 -13.59 2.10
N LYS A 285 -7.56 -13.97 3.29
CA LYS A 285 -7.56 -15.36 3.77
C LYS A 285 -8.53 -16.22 2.97
N LEU A 286 -9.74 -15.72 2.72
CA LEU A 286 -10.76 -16.41 1.94
C LEU A 286 -10.25 -16.75 0.53
N HIS A 287 -9.59 -15.79 -0.12
CA HIS A 287 -9.03 -15.96 -1.46
C HIS A 287 -7.82 -16.91 -1.52
N ARG A 288 -7.25 -17.27 -0.37
CA ARG A 288 -6.14 -18.22 -0.23
C ARG A 288 -6.53 -19.54 0.44
N ASP A 289 -7.83 -19.76 0.67
CA ASP A 289 -8.28 -20.99 1.31
C ASP A 289 -8.12 -22.19 0.37
N PRO A 290 -7.25 -23.17 0.67
CA PRO A 290 -7.03 -24.32 -0.21
C PRO A 290 -8.26 -25.23 -0.36
N ARG A 291 -9.28 -25.06 0.50
CA ARG A 291 -10.57 -25.77 0.39
C ARG A 291 -11.44 -25.23 -0.74
N VAL A 292 -11.18 -23.98 -1.15
CA VAL A 292 -11.94 -23.27 -2.18
C VAL A 292 -11.10 -23.11 -3.45
N TRP A 293 -9.81 -22.82 -3.29
CA TRP A 293 -8.88 -22.51 -4.36
C TRP A 293 -7.77 -23.54 -4.44
N PRO A 294 -7.73 -24.39 -5.50
CA PRO A 294 -6.59 -25.24 -5.79
C PRO A 294 -5.33 -24.40 -6.06
N ASP A 295 -4.21 -24.79 -5.45
CA ASP A 295 -2.92 -24.08 -5.47
C ASP A 295 -3.09 -22.58 -5.22
N PRO A 296 -3.55 -22.19 -4.01
CA PRO A 296 -4.05 -20.83 -3.75
C PRO A 296 -2.98 -19.75 -3.88
N GLU A 297 -1.71 -20.06 -3.63
CA GLU A 297 -0.59 -19.10 -3.73
C GLU A 297 -0.08 -18.93 -5.17
N LYS A 298 -0.45 -19.82 -6.09
CA LYS A 298 0.02 -19.76 -7.48
C LYS A 298 -0.79 -18.75 -8.27
N PHE A 299 -0.10 -17.84 -8.97
CA PHE A 299 -0.70 -17.02 -10.01
C PHE A 299 -1.08 -17.89 -11.21
N ALA A 300 -2.38 -18.13 -11.40
CA ALA A 300 -2.89 -18.94 -12.50
C ALA A 300 -4.16 -18.31 -13.11
N PRO A 301 -4.02 -17.32 -14.03
CA PRO A 301 -5.15 -16.73 -14.76
C PRO A 301 -6.03 -17.78 -15.45
N GLU A 302 -5.46 -18.93 -15.84
CA GLU A 302 -6.16 -20.03 -16.50
C GLU A 302 -7.41 -20.49 -15.74
N ARG A 303 -7.42 -20.39 -14.39
CA ARG A 303 -8.57 -20.84 -13.59
C ARG A 303 -9.88 -20.15 -13.94
N TRP A 304 -9.81 -18.94 -14.50
CA TRP A 304 -10.95 -18.11 -14.87
C TRP A 304 -11.44 -18.37 -16.30
N LEU A 305 -10.74 -19.19 -17.08
CA LEU A 305 -11.12 -19.52 -18.45
C LEU A 305 -12.25 -20.57 -18.49
N ALA A 306 -12.98 -20.60 -19.60
CA ALA A 306 -14.09 -21.52 -19.81
C ALA A 306 -13.67 -22.98 -19.56
N GLY A 307 -14.51 -23.73 -18.83
CA GLY A 307 -14.26 -25.13 -18.47
C GLY A 307 -13.49 -25.35 -17.17
N ASN A 308 -12.95 -24.30 -16.54
CA ASN A 308 -12.27 -24.38 -15.25
C ASN A 308 -13.16 -24.00 -14.06
N HIS A 309 -12.72 -24.32 -12.84
CA HIS A 309 -13.53 -24.16 -11.61
C HIS A 309 -14.00 -22.73 -11.34
N ALA A 310 -13.27 -21.71 -11.78
CA ALA A 310 -13.60 -20.30 -11.52
C ALA A 310 -14.24 -19.58 -12.72
N ALA A 311 -14.56 -20.28 -13.82
CA ALA A 311 -15.05 -19.67 -15.06
C ALA A 311 -16.34 -18.85 -14.88
N GLY A 312 -17.25 -19.30 -14.02
CA GLY A 312 -18.52 -18.65 -13.73
C GLY A 312 -18.48 -17.59 -12.64
N LEU A 313 -17.33 -17.40 -12.00
CA LEU A 313 -17.19 -16.48 -10.87
C LEU A 313 -17.03 -15.03 -11.37
N ASP A 314 -17.78 -14.13 -10.76
CA ASP A 314 -17.73 -12.70 -11.06
C ASP A 314 -17.48 -11.86 -9.81
N VAL A 315 -17.21 -10.57 -10.03
CA VAL A 315 -16.93 -9.60 -8.97
C VAL A 315 -18.20 -9.01 -8.35
N SER A 316 -19.40 -9.43 -8.77
CA SER A 316 -20.68 -8.79 -8.42
C SER A 316 -21.08 -8.94 -6.95
N GLY A 317 -20.35 -9.75 -6.18
CA GLY A 317 -20.62 -10.04 -4.78
C GLY A 317 -21.75 -11.07 -4.58
N LYS A 318 -22.08 -11.85 -5.62
CA LYS A 318 -22.99 -13.00 -5.54
C LYS A 318 -22.25 -14.31 -5.23
N ASN A 319 -20.97 -14.39 -5.58
CA ASN A 319 -20.07 -15.49 -5.27
C ASN A 319 -19.27 -15.15 -4.02
N PHE A 320 -19.56 -15.81 -2.90
CA PHE A 320 -18.92 -15.48 -1.61
C PHE A 320 -17.47 -15.98 -1.52
N GLU A 321 -17.08 -16.92 -2.37
CA GLU A 321 -15.72 -17.41 -2.55
C GLU A 321 -14.78 -16.36 -3.17
N TYR A 322 -15.33 -15.37 -3.89
CA TYR A 322 -14.58 -14.35 -4.62
C TYR A 322 -15.24 -12.97 -4.48
N GLY A 323 -14.80 -12.20 -3.48
CA GLY A 323 -15.45 -10.95 -3.07
C GLY A 323 -14.53 -9.75 -2.91
N PRO A 324 -13.66 -9.40 -3.90
CA PRO A 324 -12.71 -8.29 -3.77
C PRO A 324 -13.38 -6.91 -3.59
N PHE A 325 -14.65 -6.77 -4.02
CA PHE A 325 -15.44 -5.54 -3.89
C PHE A 325 -16.51 -5.62 -2.78
N GLY A 326 -16.46 -6.65 -1.93
CA GLY A 326 -17.47 -6.92 -0.92
C GLY A 326 -18.82 -7.32 -1.51
N ALA A 327 -19.84 -7.45 -0.65
CA ALA A 327 -21.16 -7.94 -1.02
C ALA A 327 -22.30 -7.18 -0.32
N GLY A 328 -23.51 -7.30 -0.88
CA GLY A 328 -24.74 -6.78 -0.28
C GLY A 328 -24.84 -5.25 -0.21
N ARG A 329 -25.49 -4.73 0.84
CA ARG A 329 -25.85 -3.29 0.97
C ARG A 329 -24.66 -2.32 0.96
N ARG A 330 -23.46 -2.81 1.30
CA ARG A 330 -22.22 -2.02 1.38
C ARG A 330 -21.17 -2.47 0.38
N SER A 331 -21.55 -3.26 -0.64
CA SER A 331 -20.64 -3.56 -1.77
C SER A 331 -20.11 -2.28 -2.41
N CYS A 332 -18.91 -2.35 -2.99
CA CYS A 332 -18.27 -1.20 -3.61
C CYS A 332 -19.16 -0.60 -4.70
N PRO A 333 -19.55 0.68 -4.62
CA PRO A 333 -20.30 1.33 -5.69
C PRO A 333 -19.44 1.60 -6.94
N GLY A 334 -18.11 1.64 -6.80
CA GLY A 334 -17.16 1.92 -7.88
C GLY A 334 -16.66 0.70 -8.65
N LEU A 335 -17.22 -0.48 -8.42
CA LEU A 335 -16.79 -1.74 -9.05
C LEU A 335 -16.69 -1.63 -10.58
N THR A 336 -17.74 -1.13 -11.24
CA THR A 336 -17.78 -1.04 -12.71
C THR A 336 -16.67 -0.15 -13.25
N LEU A 337 -16.50 1.02 -12.63
CA LEU A 337 -15.46 1.98 -12.99
C LEU A 337 -14.06 1.39 -12.79
N ALA A 338 -13.81 0.76 -11.63
CA ALA A 338 -12.53 0.15 -11.30
C ALA A 338 -12.14 -0.95 -12.31
N MET A 339 -13.10 -1.82 -12.68
CA MET A 339 -12.86 -2.88 -13.66
C MET A 339 -12.57 -2.29 -15.06
N GLN A 340 -13.39 -1.35 -15.53
CA GLN A 340 -13.19 -0.72 -16.85
C GLN A 340 -11.84 0.01 -16.93
N MET A 341 -11.49 0.78 -15.90
CA MET A 341 -10.22 1.49 -15.82
C MET A 341 -9.03 0.52 -15.81
N ALA A 342 -9.06 -0.49 -14.93
CA ALA A 342 -7.94 -1.42 -14.80
C ALA A 342 -7.72 -2.22 -16.09
N GLN A 343 -8.81 -2.68 -16.73
CA GLN A 343 -8.73 -3.43 -17.99
C GLN A 343 -8.17 -2.58 -19.12
N LEU A 344 -8.68 -1.36 -19.31
CA LEU A 344 -8.22 -0.49 -20.40
C LEU A 344 -6.77 -0.03 -20.19
N ALA A 345 -6.42 0.39 -18.97
CA ALA A 345 -5.06 0.82 -18.66
C ALA A 345 -4.06 -0.33 -18.85
N LEU A 346 -4.37 -1.52 -18.33
CA LEU A 346 -3.54 -2.70 -18.50
C LEU A 346 -3.39 -3.10 -19.96
N ALA A 347 -4.50 -3.15 -20.71
CA ALA A 347 -4.45 -3.56 -22.12
C ALA A 347 -3.57 -2.61 -22.95
N ARG A 348 -3.68 -1.30 -22.74
CA ARG A 348 -2.86 -0.33 -23.48
C ARG A 348 -1.39 -0.33 -23.03
N LEU A 349 -1.11 -0.58 -21.76
CA LEU A 349 0.25 -0.79 -21.26
C LEU A 349 0.90 -2.02 -21.91
N VAL A 350 0.20 -3.15 -21.88
CA VAL A 350 0.68 -4.42 -22.45
C VAL A 350 0.83 -4.34 -23.97
N GLN A 351 -0.06 -3.61 -24.65
CA GLN A 351 0.01 -3.39 -26.10
C GLN A 351 1.18 -2.47 -26.49
N GLY A 352 1.41 -1.42 -25.71
CA GLY A 352 2.29 -0.31 -26.08
C GLY A 352 3.75 -0.45 -25.68
N PHE A 353 4.03 -1.33 -24.71
CA PHE A 353 5.34 -1.39 -24.08
C PHE A 353 5.80 -2.83 -23.89
N GLU A 354 7.10 -3.03 -24.09
CA GLU A 354 7.81 -4.18 -23.57
C GLU A 354 8.29 -3.83 -22.16
N PHE A 355 8.03 -4.73 -21.21
CA PHE A 355 8.41 -4.53 -19.82
C PHE A 355 9.64 -5.37 -19.51
N ALA A 356 10.65 -4.75 -18.90
CA ALA A 356 11.79 -5.43 -18.31
C ALA A 356 12.03 -4.88 -16.90
N THR A 357 12.74 -5.65 -16.08
CA THR A 357 13.24 -5.18 -14.78
C THR A 357 14.73 -4.84 -14.95
N PRO A 358 15.27 -3.85 -14.19
CA PRO A 358 16.71 -3.63 -14.17
C PRO A 358 17.43 -4.94 -13.83
N GLY A 359 18.37 -5.36 -14.68
CA GLY A 359 19.09 -6.62 -14.50
C GLY A 359 18.25 -7.90 -14.64
N ASP A 360 17.03 -7.83 -15.17
CA ASP A 360 16.06 -8.95 -15.21
C ASP A 360 15.74 -9.56 -13.84
N GLU A 361 15.95 -8.79 -12.76
CA GLU A 361 15.65 -9.22 -11.40
C GLU A 361 14.15 -9.42 -11.18
N ALA A 362 13.82 -10.32 -10.24
CA ALA A 362 12.44 -10.51 -9.82
C ALA A 362 11.94 -9.29 -9.03
N VAL A 363 10.75 -8.81 -9.35
CA VAL A 363 10.08 -7.76 -8.58
C VAL A 363 9.76 -8.29 -7.19
N ASP A 364 10.12 -7.55 -6.13
CA ASP A 364 9.73 -7.90 -4.77
C ASP A 364 8.20 -7.93 -4.64
N MET A 365 7.64 -9.05 -4.19
CA MET A 365 6.20 -9.25 -4.01
C MET A 365 5.75 -9.13 -2.55
N SER A 366 6.60 -8.60 -1.67
CA SER A 366 6.26 -8.40 -0.27
C SER A 366 5.13 -7.39 -0.10
N GLU A 367 4.23 -7.70 0.85
CA GLU A 367 3.02 -6.94 1.12
C GLU A 367 3.32 -5.86 2.18
N GLY A 368 2.94 -4.61 1.90
CA GLY A 368 3.11 -3.49 2.81
C GLY A 368 1.99 -3.40 3.85
N LEU A 369 2.23 -2.65 4.93
CA LEU A 369 1.25 -2.43 5.99
C LEU A 369 0.34 -1.23 5.66
N GLY A 370 -0.98 -1.42 5.75
CA GLY A 370 -1.95 -0.36 5.53
C GLY A 370 -3.41 -0.79 5.75
N ILE A 371 -4.34 0.15 5.61
CA ILE A 371 -5.78 -0.16 5.44
C ILE A 371 -5.99 -0.88 4.11
N THR A 372 -5.27 -0.43 3.10
CA THR A 372 -5.15 -1.11 1.82
C THR A 372 -3.97 -2.09 1.85
N LEU A 373 -3.83 -2.93 0.82
CA LEU A 373 -2.69 -3.84 0.64
C LEU A 373 -1.69 -3.25 -0.36
N PRO A 374 -0.90 -2.20 -0.01
CA PRO A 374 0.12 -1.72 -0.92
C PRO A 374 1.22 -2.77 -1.08
N LYS A 375 2.02 -2.67 -2.13
CA LYS A 375 3.34 -3.34 -2.12
C LYS A 375 4.16 -2.79 -0.96
N ASN A 376 5.06 -3.59 -0.43
CA ASN A 376 6.14 -3.06 0.38
C ASN A 376 7.05 -2.26 -0.56
N LEU A 377 6.65 -1.04 -0.87
CA LEU A 377 7.58 -0.08 -1.40
C LEU A 377 8.54 0.13 -0.24
N ILE A 378 9.80 -0.27 -0.39
CA ILE A 378 10.89 0.26 0.43
C ILE A 378 11.01 1.75 0.09
N LEU A 379 9.98 2.53 0.46
CA LEU A 379 10.18 3.91 0.82
C LEU A 379 11.10 3.82 2.02
N ALA A 380 12.29 4.38 1.87
CA ALA A 380 13.22 4.61 2.96
C ALA A 380 12.43 5.04 4.22
N GLY A 381 12.34 4.13 5.19
CA GLY A 381 11.77 4.37 6.50
C GLY A 381 10.27 4.05 6.65
N ALA A 382 9.94 2.77 6.85
CA ALA A 382 9.33 2.27 8.10
C ALA A 382 8.89 0.80 7.95
N ASP A 383 9.87 -0.11 7.89
CA ASP A 383 9.63 -1.54 8.02
C ASP A 383 9.92 -1.96 9.46
N THR A 384 9.12 -2.84 10.04
CA THR A 384 9.41 -3.36 11.40
C THR A 384 10.75 -4.10 11.47
N GLY A 385 11.20 -4.70 10.36
CA GLY A 385 12.56 -5.22 10.19
C GLY A 385 13.63 -4.14 10.03
N SER A 386 13.36 -3.08 9.27
CA SER A 386 14.31 -1.96 9.11
C SER A 386 14.41 -1.11 10.37
N ILE A 387 13.37 -1.05 11.20
CA ILE A 387 13.41 -0.36 12.49
C ILE A 387 14.34 -1.09 13.45
N ASN A 388 14.22 -2.41 13.61
CA ASN A 388 15.19 -3.17 14.41
C ASN A 388 16.62 -3.03 13.86
N LEU A 389 16.83 -3.19 12.54
CA LEU A 389 18.14 -3.08 11.93
C LEU A 389 18.74 -1.67 12.06
N THR A 390 17.96 -0.61 11.86
CA THR A 390 18.42 0.78 12.00
C THR A 390 18.74 1.13 13.45
N TRP A 391 17.95 0.68 14.42
CA TRP A 391 18.28 0.83 15.84
C TRP A 391 19.56 0.09 16.20
N ILE A 392 19.68 -1.17 15.78
CA ILE A 392 20.85 -2.00 16.06
C ILE A 392 22.10 -1.41 15.42
N LEU A 393 22.03 -1.02 14.15
CA LEU A 393 23.14 -0.36 13.46
C LEU A 393 23.52 0.95 14.16
N SER A 394 22.53 1.75 14.59
CA SER A 394 22.79 2.98 15.37
C SER A 394 23.49 2.69 16.70
N ILE A 395 23.06 1.63 17.40
CA ILE A 395 23.65 1.20 18.67
C ILE A 395 25.10 0.72 18.46
N LEU A 396 25.36 -0.04 17.40
CA LEU A 396 26.69 -0.53 17.04
C LEU A 396 27.61 0.60 16.59
N LEU A 397 27.10 1.58 15.84
CA LEU A 397 27.84 2.77 15.44
C LEU A 397 28.22 3.64 16.64
N ASN A 398 27.33 3.74 17.63
CA ASN A 398 27.61 4.40 18.90
C ASN A 398 28.45 3.55 19.87
N ASN A 399 28.74 2.27 19.55
CA ASN A 399 29.53 1.35 20.37
C ASN A 399 30.51 0.52 19.51
N ARG A 400 31.56 1.19 19.04
CA ARG A 400 32.60 0.62 18.15
C ARG A 400 33.20 -0.71 18.63
N PRO A 401 33.53 -0.91 19.93
CA PRO A 401 34.04 -2.19 20.42
C PRO A 401 33.07 -3.36 20.18
N ALA A 402 31.76 -3.12 20.34
CA ALA A 402 30.77 -4.15 20.13
C ALA A 402 30.56 -4.49 18.64
N LEU A 403 30.69 -3.51 17.75
CA LEU A 403 30.72 -3.74 16.30
C LEU A 403 31.92 -4.59 15.88
N ALA A 404 33.12 -4.26 16.38
CA ALA A 404 34.34 -5.02 16.09
C ALA A 404 34.21 -6.49 16.54
N ARG A 405 33.64 -6.71 17.73
CA ARG A 405 33.43 -8.06 18.27
C ARG A 405 32.41 -8.89 17.47
N ALA A 406 31.35 -8.25 16.95
CA ALA A 406 30.41 -8.93 16.05
C ALA A 406 31.08 -9.30 14.72
N GLN A 407 31.96 -8.44 14.20
CA GLN A 407 32.74 -8.73 13.00
C GLN A 407 33.74 -9.87 13.22
N GLU A 408 34.43 -9.90 14.37
CA GLU A 408 35.34 -10.99 14.74
C GLU A 408 34.62 -12.34 14.84
N GLU A 409 33.41 -12.40 15.43
CA GLU A 409 32.62 -13.63 15.51
C GLU A 409 32.26 -14.16 14.11
N ILE A 410 31.79 -13.28 13.22
CA ILE A 410 31.43 -13.63 11.85
C ILE A 410 32.67 -14.08 11.07
N ASP A 411 33.76 -13.31 11.15
CA ASP A 411 35.00 -13.60 10.44
C ASP A 411 35.59 -14.94 10.91
N ALA A 412 35.47 -15.28 12.20
CA ALA A 412 35.96 -16.54 12.77
C ALA A 412 35.09 -17.76 12.41
N GLN A 413 33.76 -17.59 12.34
CA GLN A 413 32.85 -18.71 12.12
C GLN A 413 32.52 -18.98 10.64
N ILE A 414 32.49 -17.93 9.80
CA ILE A 414 31.99 -17.99 8.43
C ILE A 414 33.08 -17.62 7.41
N GLY A 415 33.96 -16.67 7.78
CA GLY A 415 34.99 -16.14 6.90
C GLY A 415 34.46 -15.10 5.91
N LYS A 416 35.30 -14.70 4.94
CA LYS A 416 35.06 -13.56 4.02
C LYS A 416 34.83 -13.95 2.55
N THR A 417 34.73 -15.23 2.25
CA THR A 417 34.65 -15.74 0.87
C THR A 417 33.24 -16.11 0.43
N ARG A 418 32.25 -16.04 1.33
CA ARG A 418 30.83 -16.24 1.03
C ARG A 418 29.96 -15.46 2.02
N TRP A 419 28.74 -15.13 1.60
CA TRP A 419 27.75 -14.48 2.47
C TRP A 419 27.27 -15.42 3.59
N VAL A 420 26.93 -14.85 4.75
CA VAL A 420 26.19 -15.54 5.81
C VAL A 420 24.89 -16.10 5.23
N GLU A 421 24.62 -17.38 5.47
CA GLU A 421 23.38 -18.04 5.08
C GLU A 421 22.49 -18.31 6.30
N GLU A 422 21.21 -18.61 6.07
CA GLU A 422 20.22 -18.80 7.14
C GLU A 422 20.64 -19.91 8.13
N CYS A 423 21.33 -20.95 7.65
CA CYS A 423 21.81 -22.04 8.49
C CYS A 423 22.94 -21.62 9.45
N ASP A 424 23.73 -20.60 9.09
CA ASP A 424 24.86 -20.12 9.87
C ASP A 424 24.40 -19.28 11.09
N VAL A 425 23.23 -18.63 10.97
CA VAL A 425 22.69 -17.68 11.97
C VAL A 425 22.62 -18.28 13.38
N LYS A 426 22.30 -19.58 13.49
CA LYS A 426 22.16 -20.27 14.78
C LYS A 426 23.46 -20.32 15.59
N ASN A 427 24.62 -20.19 14.93
CA ASN A 427 25.94 -20.30 15.56
C ASN A 427 26.54 -18.91 15.93
N LEU A 428 25.96 -17.82 15.44
CA LEU A 428 26.39 -16.43 15.72
C LEU A 428 25.75 -15.91 17.02
N VAL A 429 26.19 -16.43 18.16
CA VAL A 429 25.57 -16.22 19.47
C VAL A 429 25.65 -14.76 19.92
N TYR A 430 26.76 -14.07 19.67
CA TYR A 430 26.91 -12.66 20.02
C TYR A 430 26.02 -11.77 19.16
N LEU A 431 25.86 -12.08 17.87
CA LEU A 431 24.94 -11.38 16.99
C LEU A 431 23.46 -11.49 17.45
N GLN A 432 23.05 -12.67 17.90
CA GLN A 432 21.68 -12.89 18.42
C GLN A 432 21.40 -12.06 19.67
N ALA A 433 22.41 -11.82 20.51
CA ALA A 433 22.31 -11.07 21.76
C ALA A 433 22.06 -9.55 21.59
N ILE A 434 22.37 -8.98 20.42
CA ILE A 434 22.32 -7.54 20.16
C ILE A 434 20.89 -6.98 20.11
N LEU A 435 19.89 -7.82 19.91
CA LEU A 435 18.49 -7.45 19.61
C LEU A 435 17.66 -6.98 20.85
N HIS A 436 18.25 -6.95 22.06
CA HIS A 436 17.65 -6.94 23.43
C HIS A 436 17.54 -5.64 24.29
N ARG A 437 16.37 -5.03 24.65
CA ARG A 437 16.26 -3.92 25.69
C ARG A 437 14.89 -3.79 26.46
N ASP A 438 14.88 -3.69 27.81
CA ASP A 438 13.77 -3.14 28.67
C ASP A 438 14.26 -2.56 30.05
N PRO A 439 13.93 -1.33 30.45
CA PRO A 439 14.40 -0.74 31.71
C PRO A 439 13.93 -1.25 33.06
N ARG A 440 12.89 -2.08 33.14
CA ARG A 440 12.30 -2.47 34.45
C ARG A 440 12.78 -3.81 34.98
N VAL A 441 13.54 -4.53 34.15
CA VAL A 441 13.98 -5.91 34.38
C VAL A 441 15.52 -6.02 34.35
N TRP A 442 16.20 -5.05 33.72
CA TRP A 442 17.63 -5.12 33.40
C TRP A 442 18.45 -4.06 34.15
N PRO A 443 19.54 -4.42 34.86
CA PRO A 443 20.51 -3.44 35.37
C PRO A 443 21.18 -2.71 34.21
N ASP A 444 21.28 -1.37 34.33
CA ASP A 444 21.78 -0.46 33.29
C ASP A 444 21.15 -0.70 31.90
N PRO A 445 19.83 -0.53 31.76
CA PRO A 445 19.09 -0.92 30.56
C PRO A 445 19.36 -0.04 29.34
N GLU A 446 19.78 1.21 29.60
CA GLU A 446 20.20 2.16 28.56
C GLU A 446 21.62 1.84 28.07
N LYS A 447 22.40 1.05 28.82
CA LYS A 447 23.72 0.60 28.42
C LYS A 447 23.62 -0.61 27.49
N PHE A 448 24.09 -0.44 26.26
CA PHE A 448 24.24 -1.57 25.33
C PHE A 448 25.29 -2.55 25.86
N ALA A 449 24.84 -3.74 26.27
CA ALA A 449 25.70 -4.82 26.78
C ALA A 449 25.12 -6.16 26.32
N PRO A 450 25.38 -6.59 25.07
CA PRO A 450 24.88 -7.85 24.52
C PRO A 450 25.40 -9.07 25.31
N GLU A 451 26.52 -8.97 26.01
CA GLU A 451 27.11 -10.07 26.79
C GLU A 451 26.16 -10.68 27.82
N ARG A 452 25.16 -9.91 28.29
CA ARG A 452 24.15 -10.37 29.27
C ARG A 452 23.30 -11.55 28.77
N TRP A 453 23.23 -11.77 27.46
CA TRP A 453 22.48 -12.85 26.80
C TRP A 453 23.33 -14.08 26.48
N LEU A 454 24.64 -14.03 26.74
CA LEU A 454 25.54 -15.16 26.55
C LEU A 454 25.44 -16.16 27.72
N ALA A 455 25.81 -17.41 27.46
CA ALA A 455 25.78 -18.51 28.42
C ALA A 455 26.46 -18.13 29.76
N GLY A 456 25.79 -18.39 30.88
CA GLY A 456 26.27 -18.08 32.24
C GLY A 456 25.69 -16.82 32.88
N ASN A 457 24.91 -16.02 32.14
CA ASN A 457 24.26 -14.80 32.64
C ASN A 457 22.74 -14.96 32.82
N HIS A 458 22.11 -14.06 33.60
CA HIS A 458 20.66 -14.08 33.92
C HIS A 458 19.76 -14.16 32.68
N ALA A 459 20.16 -13.57 31.56
CA ALA A 459 19.36 -13.53 30.33
C ALA A 459 19.57 -14.73 29.39
N ALA A 460 20.50 -15.64 29.70
CA ALA A 460 20.92 -16.71 28.78
C ALA A 460 19.82 -17.73 28.44
N GLY A 461 18.77 -17.83 29.26
CA GLY A 461 17.63 -18.74 29.05
C GLY A 461 16.33 -18.06 28.62
N LEU A 462 16.34 -16.73 28.41
CA LEU A 462 15.15 -15.98 28.02
C LEU A 462 15.00 -16.00 26.50
N ASP A 463 13.77 -16.27 26.05
CA ASP A 463 13.42 -16.30 24.63
C ASP A 463 12.24 -15.39 24.30
N VAL A 464 12.15 -15.02 23.02
CA VAL A 464 11.09 -14.19 22.45
C VAL A 464 9.76 -14.92 22.27
N SER A 465 9.67 -16.20 22.67
CA SER A 465 8.51 -17.07 22.38
C SER A 465 7.26 -16.73 23.21
N GLY A 466 7.35 -15.69 24.05
CA GLY A 466 6.25 -15.23 24.90
C GLY A 466 5.99 -16.15 26.08
N LYS A 467 6.90 -17.09 26.39
CA LYS A 467 6.86 -17.93 27.59
C LYS A 467 7.46 -17.24 28.81
N ASN A 468 8.36 -16.27 28.59
CA ASN A 468 9.01 -15.49 29.62
C ASN A 468 8.43 -14.06 29.61
N PHE A 469 7.58 -13.73 30.59
CA PHE A 469 6.88 -12.45 30.62
C PHE A 469 7.78 -11.23 30.88
N GLU A 470 9.00 -11.50 31.37
CA GLU A 470 10.07 -10.52 31.54
C GLU A 470 10.65 -10.03 30.20
N TYR A 471 10.31 -10.72 29.10
CA TYR A 471 10.91 -10.52 27.80
C TYR A 471 9.99 -11.03 26.67
N GLY A 472 9.09 -10.16 26.17
CA GLY A 472 8.05 -10.52 25.20
C GLY A 472 7.83 -9.52 24.05
N PRO A 473 8.85 -9.23 23.23
CA PRO A 473 8.77 -8.21 22.16
C PRO A 473 7.76 -8.55 21.05
N PHE A 474 7.32 -9.81 20.97
CA PHE A 474 6.36 -10.30 19.98
C PHE A 474 5.04 -10.76 20.61
N GLY A 475 4.74 -10.32 21.84
CA GLY A 475 3.55 -10.73 22.58
C GLY A 475 3.63 -12.16 23.13
N ALA A 476 2.57 -12.60 23.82
CA ALA A 476 2.50 -13.90 24.52
C ALA A 476 1.14 -14.59 24.35
N GLY A 477 1.12 -15.91 24.50
CA GLY A 477 -0.11 -16.72 24.47
C GLY A 477 -0.85 -16.67 23.13
N ARG A 478 -2.20 -16.71 23.14
CA ARG A 478 -3.03 -16.75 21.91
C ARG A 478 -2.97 -15.46 21.05
N ARG A 479 -2.25 -14.44 21.50
CA ARG A 479 -2.01 -13.16 20.80
C ARG A 479 -0.53 -12.96 20.45
N SER A 480 0.30 -14.01 20.54
CA SER A 480 1.68 -13.95 20.05
C SER A 480 1.70 -13.63 18.56
N CYS A 481 2.65 -12.80 18.13
CA CYS A 481 2.84 -12.45 16.74
C CYS A 481 3.11 -13.72 15.91
N PRO A 482 2.28 -14.03 14.90
CA PRO A 482 2.49 -15.20 14.07
C PRO A 482 3.77 -15.09 13.21
N GLY A 483 4.29 -13.87 13.02
CA GLY A 483 5.54 -13.59 12.29
C GLY A 483 6.81 -13.63 13.14
N LEU A 484 6.74 -14.01 14.42
CA LEU A 484 7.87 -13.99 15.36
C LEU A 484 9.12 -14.71 14.80
N THR A 485 8.97 -15.96 14.39
CA THR A 485 10.10 -16.81 13.96
C THR A 485 10.75 -16.24 12.70
N LEU A 486 9.91 -15.83 11.74
CA LEU A 486 10.37 -15.22 10.49
C LEU A 486 11.09 -13.89 10.76
N ALA A 487 10.52 -13.01 11.58
CA ALA A 487 11.11 -11.70 11.89
C ALA A 487 12.49 -11.83 12.56
N MET A 488 12.65 -12.79 13.48
CA MET A 488 13.94 -13.04 14.13
C MET A 488 14.98 -13.59 13.18
N GLN A 489 14.63 -14.57 12.36
CA GLN A 489 15.56 -15.15 11.37
C GLN A 489 15.98 -14.11 10.34
N MET A 490 15.03 -13.31 9.83
CA MET A 490 15.31 -12.26 8.85
C MET A 490 16.18 -11.15 9.45
N ALA A 491 15.88 -10.66 10.66
CA ALA A 491 16.67 -9.61 11.29
C ALA A 491 18.10 -10.07 11.60
N GLN A 492 18.26 -11.30 12.09
CA GLN A 492 19.58 -11.86 12.38
C GLN A 492 20.38 -12.10 11.10
N LEU A 493 19.78 -12.68 10.06
CA LEU A 493 20.44 -12.91 8.78
C LEU A 493 20.84 -11.58 8.10
N ALA A 494 19.93 -10.62 8.07
CA ALA A 494 20.17 -9.31 7.47
C ALA A 494 21.28 -8.56 8.23
N LEU A 495 21.24 -8.56 9.57
CA LEU A 495 22.29 -7.95 10.39
C LEU A 495 23.64 -8.63 10.19
N ALA A 496 23.67 -9.97 10.14
CA ALA A 496 24.88 -10.73 9.91
C ALA A 496 25.50 -10.39 8.55
N ARG A 497 24.69 -10.36 7.48
CA ARG A 497 25.15 -9.97 6.14
C ARG A 497 25.62 -8.52 6.12
N LEU A 498 24.89 -7.59 6.72
CA LEU A 498 25.30 -6.18 6.77
C LEU A 498 26.66 -6.02 7.46
N VAL A 499 26.86 -6.62 8.64
CA VAL A 499 28.11 -6.54 9.42
C VAL A 499 29.26 -7.28 8.73
N GLN A 500 28.98 -8.41 8.08
CA GLN A 500 29.95 -9.15 7.28
C GLN A 500 30.39 -8.37 6.04
N GLY A 501 29.41 -7.83 5.33
CA GLY A 501 29.56 -7.22 4.01
C GLY A 501 30.11 -5.80 4.04
N PHE A 502 29.94 -5.05 5.11
CA PHE A 502 30.23 -3.62 5.08
C PHE A 502 30.90 -3.12 6.35
N GLU A 503 31.84 -2.20 6.18
CA GLU A 503 32.30 -1.29 7.21
C GLU A 503 31.35 -0.10 7.26
N PHE A 504 30.95 0.29 8.47
CA PHE A 504 30.01 1.39 8.70
C PHE A 504 30.70 2.51 9.48
N ALA A 505 30.60 3.74 8.98
CA ALA A 505 31.00 4.95 9.69
C ALA A 505 29.87 5.99 9.69
N THR A 506 29.88 6.92 10.65
CA THR A 506 28.95 8.05 10.62
C THR A 506 29.60 9.22 9.86
N PRO A 507 28.81 10.04 9.14
CA PRO A 507 29.32 11.27 8.56
C PRO A 507 29.99 12.14 9.64
N GLY A 508 31.28 12.45 9.47
CA GLY A 508 32.03 13.27 10.44
C GLY A 508 32.36 12.60 11.77
N ASP A 509 32.19 11.27 11.91
CA ASP A 509 32.37 10.51 13.16
C ASP A 509 31.47 10.99 14.33
N GLU A 510 30.36 11.65 13.99
CA GLU A 510 29.39 12.12 14.97
C GLU A 510 28.58 10.96 15.57
N ALA A 511 28.09 11.14 16.81
CA ALA A 511 27.24 10.16 17.45
C ALA A 511 25.85 10.12 16.77
N VAL A 512 25.34 8.91 16.53
CA VAL A 512 24.02 8.71 15.94
C VAL A 512 22.94 9.13 16.93
N ASP A 513 22.03 10.01 16.50
CA ASP A 513 20.88 10.44 17.29
C ASP A 513 19.98 9.25 17.64
N MET A 514 19.87 8.93 18.93
CA MET A 514 19.07 7.81 19.46
C MET A 514 17.68 8.23 19.93
N SER A 515 17.22 9.43 19.56
CA SER A 515 15.88 9.88 19.92
C SER A 515 14.80 9.03 19.23
N GLU A 516 13.77 8.69 20.01
CA GLU A 516 12.64 7.87 19.58
C GLU A 516 11.59 8.71 18.85
N GLY A 517 11.21 8.26 17.66
CA GLY A 517 10.06 8.73 16.91
C GLY A 517 8.79 7.99 17.33
N MET A 518 7.63 8.50 16.91
CA MET A 518 6.36 7.91 17.34
C MET A 518 5.81 6.89 16.34
N GLY A 519 5.66 5.64 16.79
CA GLY A 519 5.12 4.54 16.01
C GLY A 519 4.89 3.30 16.87
N ILE A 520 4.18 2.29 16.32
CA ILE A 520 3.86 1.02 17.02
C ILE A 520 5.13 0.18 17.27
N THR A 521 6.21 0.48 16.54
CA THR A 521 7.48 -0.27 16.53
C THR A 521 8.67 0.56 16.98
N LEU A 522 8.45 1.68 17.69
CA LEU A 522 9.52 2.59 18.15
C LEU A 522 10.46 3.03 17.01
N PRO A 523 10.01 3.73 15.95
CA PRO A 523 10.92 4.21 14.90
C PRO A 523 11.92 5.25 15.45
N LYS A 524 13.06 5.49 14.78
CA LYS A 524 13.95 6.62 15.15
C LYS A 524 13.30 7.96 14.79
N ALA A 525 13.51 8.99 15.60
CA ALA A 525 13.00 10.34 15.31
C ALA A 525 13.72 10.99 14.12
N LYS A 526 15.00 10.64 13.93
CA LYS A 526 15.78 10.97 12.74
C LYS A 526 16.30 9.68 12.09
N PRO A 527 16.23 9.54 10.76
CA PRO A 527 16.85 8.45 10.03
C PRO A 527 18.35 8.34 10.34
N ILE A 528 18.90 7.13 10.25
CA ILE A 528 20.35 6.92 10.39
C ILE A 528 21.05 7.26 9.07
N GLU A 529 22.07 8.10 9.14
CA GLU A 529 22.97 8.37 8.01
C GLU A 529 24.30 7.64 8.25
N VAL A 530 24.73 6.86 7.26
CA VAL A 530 25.93 6.02 7.36
C VAL A 530 26.75 6.11 6.08
N LEU A 531 28.08 6.10 6.24
CA LEU A 531 29.04 5.81 5.19
C LEU A 531 29.31 4.31 5.20
N ILE A 532 29.16 3.67 4.05
CA ILE A 532 29.36 2.22 3.88
C ILE A 532 30.55 1.95 2.98
N THR A 533 31.41 1.01 3.37
CA THR A 533 32.53 0.53 2.56
C THR A 533 32.48 -0.99 2.45
N PRO A 534 32.48 -1.58 1.24
CA PRO A 534 32.47 -3.03 1.06
C PRO A 534 33.69 -3.71 1.72
N ARG A 535 33.49 -4.87 2.39
CA ARG A 535 34.54 -5.64 3.08
C ARG A 535 34.93 -6.96 2.40
N LEU A 536 34.03 -7.52 1.59
CA LEU A 536 34.20 -8.80 0.91
C LEU A 536 34.76 -8.59 -0.51
N ALA A 537 35.03 -9.68 -1.21
CA ALA A 537 35.48 -9.60 -2.60
C ALA A 537 34.38 -9.02 -3.50
N SER A 538 34.75 -8.22 -4.50
CA SER A 538 33.80 -7.43 -5.32
C SER A 538 32.80 -8.29 -6.08
N ASP A 539 33.21 -9.49 -6.48
CA ASP A 539 32.38 -10.51 -7.14
C ASP A 539 31.19 -10.99 -6.28
N LEU A 540 31.26 -10.82 -4.95
CA LEU A 540 30.14 -11.12 -4.05
C LEU A 540 29.09 -10.00 -3.98
N TYR A 541 29.36 -8.82 -4.54
CA TYR A 541 28.43 -7.68 -4.60
C TYR A 541 27.93 -7.39 -6.02
N GLU A 542 28.62 -7.86 -7.04
CA GLU A 542 28.33 -7.63 -8.47
C GLU A 542 27.38 -8.68 -9.08
N GLY A 543 26.69 -9.46 -8.23
CA GLY A 543 25.79 -10.55 -8.62
C GLY A 543 24.49 -10.08 -9.23
#